data_AF-A0A9D1GC52-F1
#
_entry.id   AF-A0A9D1GC52-F1
#
_cell.length_a   1.000
_cell.length_b   1.000
_cell.length_c   1.000
_cell.angle_alpha   90.00
_cell.angle_beta   90.00
_cell.angle_gamma   90.00
#
_symmetry.space_group_name_H-M   'P 1'
#
loop_
_entity.id
_entity.type
_entity.pdbx_description
1 polymer ?
#
loop_
_entity_poly.entity_id
_entity_poly.type
_entity_poly.pdbx_seq_one_letter_code
_entity_poly.pdbx_strand_id
1 'polypeptide(L)'
;MEIGNKILELRKKNNLSQEALAEKIGVSRQTISKWELGETAPDIKQAKELSKVFNVSLDELTNNDIKNVLEAKVSNTEKLAGIIIKILKVIGILSIIYVILFVIALILFTAFPNEQKTTTEIISADLNCSIGDNNYLITIGEDNYFECMECNKDMEIYLKDITDYANIEHSIENIEKYFEDNGGSCK
;
A
#
# COMPACT_ATOMS: atom_id res chain seq x y z
N MET A 1 2.56 13.49 43.01
CA MET A 1 3.12 14.67 43.72
C MET A 1 2.79 14.50 45.19
N GLU A 2 3.76 14.65 46.11
CA GLU A 2 3.50 14.54 47.55
C GLU A 2 2.69 15.74 48.08
N ILE A 3 1.79 15.50 49.04
CA ILE A 3 0.92 16.49 49.70
C ILE A 3 1.67 17.74 50.19
N GLY A 4 2.93 17.58 50.60
CA GLY A 4 3.80 18.68 51.03
C GLY A 4 4.00 19.76 49.98
N ASN A 5 4.23 19.37 48.72
CA ASN A 5 4.38 20.30 47.61
C ASN A 5 3.08 21.08 47.37
N LYS A 6 1.92 20.44 47.56
CA LYS A 6 0.62 21.08 47.42
C LYS A 6 0.37 22.10 48.52
N ILE A 7 0.73 21.78 49.76
CA ILE A 7 0.67 22.71 50.89
C ILE A 7 1.54 23.94 50.62
N LEU A 8 2.77 23.74 50.14
CA LEU A 8 3.69 24.83 49.80
C LEU A 8 3.13 25.74 48.70
N GLU A 9 2.58 25.15 47.64
CA GLU A 9 1.95 25.86 46.52
C GLU A 9 0.77 26.72 47.00
N LEU A 10 -0.16 26.11 47.75
CA LEU A 10 -1.36 26.78 48.26
C LEU A 10 -1.01 27.87 49.27
N ARG A 11 -0.02 27.64 50.14
CA ARG A 11 0.46 28.66 51.09
C ARG A 11 0.98 29.90 50.35
N LYS A 12 1.82 29.71 49.33
CA LYS A 12 2.36 30.79 48.50
C LYS A 12 1.25 31.50 47.72
N LYS A 13 0.30 30.77 47.14
CA LYS A 13 -0.87 31.33 46.44
C LYS A 13 -1.72 32.22 47.34
N ASN A 14 -1.81 31.89 48.63
CA ASN A 14 -2.51 32.67 49.64
C ASN A 14 -1.63 33.75 50.31
N ASN A 15 -0.41 33.98 49.84
CA ASN A 15 0.54 34.96 50.39
C ASN A 15 0.82 34.79 51.89
N LEU A 16 0.79 33.56 52.41
CA LEU A 16 1.04 33.28 53.82
C LEU A 16 2.52 32.93 54.06
N SER A 17 3.10 33.40 55.17
CA SER A 17 4.35 32.84 55.69
C SER A 17 4.10 31.47 56.34
N GLN A 18 5.16 30.68 56.56
CA GLN A 18 5.01 29.42 57.28
C GLN A 18 4.48 29.66 58.71
N GLU A 19 4.95 30.73 59.36
CA GLU A 19 4.48 31.18 60.66
C GLU A 19 2.98 31.53 60.65
N ALA A 20 2.52 32.31 59.65
CA ALA A 20 1.11 32.70 59.56
C ALA A 20 0.19 31.50 59.28
N LEU A 21 0.64 30.53 58.49
CA LEU A 21 -0.10 29.29 58.27
C LEU A 21 -0.15 28.43 59.54
N ALA A 22 0.98 28.34 60.25
CA ALA A 22 1.08 27.58 61.50
C ALA A 22 0.13 28.13 62.57
N GLU A 23 0.04 29.45 62.69
CA GLU A 23 -0.89 30.14 63.61
C GLU A 23 -2.36 29.82 63.27
N LYS A 24 -2.73 29.85 61.97
CA LYS A 24 -4.09 29.53 61.53
C LYS A 24 -4.50 28.09 61.80
N ILE A 25 -3.55 27.16 61.79
CA ILE A 25 -3.80 25.71 61.96
C ILE A 25 -3.62 25.28 63.42
N GLY A 26 -2.95 26.09 64.24
CA GLY A 26 -2.64 25.76 65.63
C GLY A 26 -1.49 24.77 65.78
N VAL A 27 -0.46 24.88 64.92
CA VAL A 27 0.76 24.06 64.97
C VAL A 27 2.01 24.95 65.02
N SER A 28 3.20 24.36 65.21
CA SER A 28 4.44 25.11 65.13
C SER A 28 4.84 25.37 63.67
N ARG A 29 5.57 26.46 63.42
CA ARG A 29 6.15 26.74 62.10
C ARG A 29 7.06 25.61 61.60
N GLN A 30 7.76 24.94 62.51
CA GLN A 30 8.60 23.77 62.19
C GLN A 30 7.75 22.63 61.62
N THR A 31 6.55 22.40 62.15
CA THR A 31 5.62 21.38 61.63
C THR A 31 5.22 21.69 60.18
N ILE A 32 4.87 22.95 59.88
CA ILE A 32 4.57 23.38 58.50
C ILE A 32 5.79 23.13 57.59
N SER A 33 7.00 23.49 58.04
CA SER A 33 8.22 23.25 57.24
C SER A 33 8.45 21.77 56.96
N LYS A 34 8.22 20.89 57.93
CA LYS A 34 8.36 19.43 57.74
C LYS A 34 7.32 18.87 56.78
N TRP A 35 6.09 19.38 56.82
CA TRP A 35 5.06 19.02 55.84
C TRP A 35 5.45 19.47 54.44
N GLU A 36 5.91 20.72 54.28
CA GLU A 36 6.33 21.26 52.97
C GLU A 36 7.55 20.52 52.39
N LEU A 37 8.43 19.99 53.24
CA LEU A 37 9.59 19.18 52.85
C LEU A 37 9.27 17.69 52.65
N GLY A 38 8.04 17.25 52.96
CA GLY A 38 7.64 15.83 52.87
C GLY A 38 8.20 14.94 53.99
N GLU A 39 8.86 15.51 55.00
CA GLU A 39 9.43 14.75 56.14
C GLU A 39 8.34 14.14 57.03
N THR A 40 7.21 14.83 57.16
CA THR A 40 6.01 14.36 57.87
C THR A 40 4.76 14.76 57.09
N ALA A 41 3.61 14.18 57.44
CA ALA A 41 2.32 14.52 56.84
C ALA A 41 1.34 15.08 57.88
N PRO A 42 0.40 15.96 57.48
CA PRO A 42 -0.69 16.38 58.35
C PRO A 42 -1.64 15.21 58.64
N ASP A 43 -2.16 15.14 59.86
CA ASP A 43 -3.25 14.22 60.20
C ASP A 43 -4.58 14.64 59.56
N ILE A 44 -5.63 13.82 59.72
CA ILE A 44 -6.95 14.08 59.12
C ILE A 44 -7.56 15.42 59.60
N LYS A 45 -7.35 15.80 60.87
CA LYS A 45 -7.89 17.06 61.41
C LYS A 45 -7.12 18.25 60.83
N GLN A 46 -5.80 18.15 60.77
CA GLN A 46 -4.92 19.16 60.18
C GLN A 46 -5.17 19.31 58.67
N ALA A 47 -5.38 18.21 57.94
CA ALA A 47 -5.76 18.22 56.54
C ALA A 47 -7.12 18.92 56.32
N LYS A 48 -8.09 18.72 57.22
CA LYS A 48 -9.38 19.43 57.19
C LYS A 48 -9.25 20.93 57.49
N GLU A 49 -8.34 21.33 58.38
CA GLU A 49 -8.08 22.75 58.61
C GLU A 49 -7.33 23.38 57.44
N LEU A 50 -6.34 22.69 56.86
CA LEU A 50 -5.67 23.11 55.62
C LEU A 50 -6.68 23.33 54.47
N SER A 51 -7.62 22.40 54.30
CA SER A 51 -8.63 22.50 53.23
C SER A 51 -9.54 23.73 53.43
N LYS A 52 -9.89 24.07 54.68
CA LYS A 52 -10.62 25.30 55.00
C LYS A 52 -9.79 26.56 54.77
N VAL A 53 -8.55 26.59 55.25
CA VAL A 53 -7.66 27.76 55.14
C VAL A 53 -7.39 28.10 53.67
N PHE A 54 -7.22 27.09 52.82
CA PHE A 54 -6.95 27.28 51.40
C PHE A 54 -8.20 27.29 50.52
N ASN A 55 -9.38 27.06 51.10
CA ASN A 55 -10.66 26.96 50.38
C ASN A 55 -10.63 25.94 49.22
N VAL A 56 -10.08 24.75 49.48
CA VAL A 56 -10.01 23.62 48.55
C VAL A 56 -10.69 22.39 49.15
N SER A 57 -11.06 21.42 48.32
CA SER A 57 -11.54 20.14 48.86
C SER A 57 -10.39 19.30 49.42
N LEU A 58 -10.70 18.33 50.30
CA LEU A 58 -9.68 17.40 50.78
C LEU A 58 -9.05 16.60 49.62
N ASP A 59 -9.84 16.23 48.61
CA ASP A 59 -9.36 15.53 47.41
C ASP A 59 -8.36 16.36 46.60
N GLU A 60 -8.58 17.68 46.53
CA GLU A 60 -7.68 18.61 45.85
C GLU A 60 -6.40 18.85 46.67
N LEU A 61 -6.50 18.88 48.00
CA LEU A 61 -5.34 18.98 48.90
C LEU A 61 -4.46 17.73 48.83
N THR A 62 -5.06 16.54 48.79
CA THR A 62 -4.35 15.26 48.67
C THR A 62 -3.99 14.90 47.23
N ASN A 63 -4.38 15.74 46.27
CA ASN A 63 -4.15 15.58 44.84
C ASN A 63 -4.48 14.15 44.38
N ASN A 64 -5.73 13.75 44.56
CA ASN A 64 -6.23 12.45 44.10
C ASN A 64 -6.11 12.42 42.56
N ASP A 65 -4.99 11.90 42.05
CA ASP A 65 -4.59 11.80 40.63
C ASP A 65 -5.62 11.06 39.74
N ILE A 66 -6.68 10.53 40.34
CA ILE A 66 -7.79 9.84 39.68
C ILE A 66 -8.47 10.74 38.64
N LYS A 67 -8.65 12.05 38.88
CA LYS A 67 -9.30 12.95 37.90
C LYS A 67 -8.48 13.12 36.62
N ASN A 68 -7.17 13.32 36.73
CA ASN A 68 -6.29 13.47 35.56
C ASN A 68 -6.17 12.18 34.74
N VAL A 69 -6.20 11.01 35.39
CA VAL A 69 -6.16 9.71 34.70
C VAL A 69 -7.48 9.41 33.97
N LEU A 70 -8.62 9.80 34.55
CA LEU A 70 -9.93 9.62 33.92
C LEU A 70 -10.13 10.58 32.74
N GLU A 71 -9.79 11.86 32.89
CA GLU A 71 -9.90 12.85 31.81
C GLU A 71 -8.96 12.52 30.63
N ALA A 72 -7.74 12.05 30.89
CA ALA A 72 -6.82 11.63 29.84
C ALA A 72 -7.29 10.38 29.08
N LYS A 73 -7.88 9.39 29.79
CA LYS A 73 -8.40 8.17 29.14
C LYS A 73 -9.65 8.47 28.30
N VAL A 74 -10.54 9.34 28.76
CA VAL A 74 -11.77 9.73 28.03
C VAL A 74 -11.42 10.59 26.81
N SER A 75 -10.52 11.58 26.93
CA SER A 75 -10.04 12.38 25.78
C SER A 75 -9.40 11.52 24.69
N ASN A 76 -8.60 10.52 25.07
CA ASN A 76 -7.93 9.67 24.09
C ASN A 76 -8.89 8.71 23.38
N THR A 77 -9.98 8.28 24.03
CA THR A 77 -11.01 7.45 23.40
C THR A 77 -11.88 8.25 22.43
N GLU A 78 -12.24 9.49 22.75
CA GLU A 78 -12.97 10.37 21.82
C GLU A 78 -12.14 10.72 20.57
N LYS A 79 -10.84 10.98 20.73
CA LYS A 79 -9.91 11.21 19.62
C LYS A 79 -9.78 9.96 18.73
N LEU A 80 -9.65 8.78 19.34
CA LEU A 80 -9.56 7.51 18.62
C LEU A 80 -10.84 7.23 17.83
N ALA A 81 -12.02 7.43 18.44
CA ALA A 81 -13.31 7.27 17.78
C ALA A 81 -13.46 8.22 16.57
N GLY A 82 -13.02 9.47 16.70
CA GLY A 82 -13.03 10.44 15.60
C GLY A 82 -12.12 10.03 14.43
N ILE A 83 -10.94 9.47 14.71
CA ILE A 83 -10.03 8.94 13.68
C ILE A 83 -10.65 7.73 12.97
N ILE A 84 -11.24 6.80 13.73
CA ILE A 84 -11.89 5.60 13.18
C ILE A 84 -13.03 5.99 12.22
N ILE A 85 -13.88 6.95 12.59
CA ILE A 85 -14.98 7.41 11.72
C ILE A 85 -14.45 8.02 10.42
N LYS A 86 -13.35 8.78 10.46
CA LYS A 86 -12.72 9.33 9.25
C LYS A 86 -12.19 8.23 8.34
N ILE A 87 -11.51 7.22 8.90
CA ILE A 87 -10.98 6.09 8.14
C ILE A 87 -12.11 5.29 7.49
N LEU A 88 -13.20 5.03 8.22
CA LEU A 88 -14.34 4.25 7.70
C LEU A 88 -14.98 4.89 6.46
N LYS A 89 -15.08 6.24 6.44
CA LYS A 89 -15.57 6.97 5.26
C LYS A 89 -14.64 6.82 4.05
N VAL A 90 -13.33 6.89 4.27
CA VAL A 90 -12.33 6.76 3.20
C VAL A 90 -12.34 5.35 2.61
N ILE A 91 -12.40 4.32 3.46
CA ILE A 91 -12.49 2.92 3.02
C ILE A 91 -13.75 2.70 2.17
N GLY A 92 -14.89 3.27 2.58
CA GLY A 92 -16.13 3.20 1.81
C GLY A 92 -16.04 3.85 0.42
N ILE A 93 -15.33 4.97 0.28
CA ILE A 93 -15.12 5.61 -1.02
C ILE A 93 -14.21 4.74 -1.90
N LEU A 94 -13.13 4.20 -1.33
CA LEU A 94 -12.20 3.34 -2.05
C LEU A 94 -12.85 2.04 -2.53
N SER A 95 -13.73 1.44 -1.72
CA SER A 95 -14.45 0.22 -2.12
C SER A 95 -15.42 0.47 -3.27
N ILE A 96 -16.12 1.61 -3.27
CA ILE A 96 -16.99 2.02 -4.39
C ILE A 96 -16.16 2.22 -5.66
N ILE A 97 -15.04 2.94 -5.58
CA ILE A 97 -14.14 3.16 -6.73
C ILE A 97 -13.64 1.83 -7.28
N TYR A 98 -13.24 0.90 -6.40
CA TYR A 98 -12.79 -0.42 -6.80
C TYR A 98 -13.88 -1.20 -7.55
N VAL A 99 -15.12 -1.19 -7.04
CA VAL A 99 -16.26 -1.84 -7.72
C VAL A 99 -16.50 -1.23 -9.09
N ILE A 100 -16.43 0.11 -9.22
CA ILE A 100 -16.59 0.80 -10.51
C ILE A 100 -15.50 0.37 -11.50
N LEU A 101 -14.24 0.38 -11.08
CA LEU A 101 -13.12 -0.05 -11.94
C LEU A 101 -13.25 -1.52 -12.36
N PHE A 102 -13.68 -2.38 -11.44
CA PHE A 102 -13.92 -3.79 -11.72
C PHE A 102 -15.02 -3.97 -12.77
N VAL A 103 -16.15 -3.26 -12.64
CA VAL A 103 -17.23 -3.30 -13.63
C VAL A 103 -16.76 -2.78 -14.99
N ILE A 104 -15.99 -1.69 -15.03
CA ILE A 104 -15.41 -1.17 -16.27
C ILE A 104 -14.50 -2.22 -16.92
N ALA A 105 -13.64 -2.88 -16.14
CA ALA A 105 -12.76 -3.94 -16.66
C ALA A 105 -13.56 -5.12 -17.24
N LEU A 106 -14.67 -5.52 -16.59
CA LEU A 106 -15.57 -6.56 -17.13
C LEU A 106 -16.23 -6.12 -18.44
N ILE A 107 -16.67 -4.85 -18.53
CA ILE A 107 -17.24 -4.30 -19.76
C ILE A 107 -16.17 -4.30 -20.86
N LEU A 108 -14.93 -3.86 -20.58
CA LEU A 108 -13.85 -3.87 -21.56
C LEU A 108 -13.50 -5.29 -22.00
N PHE A 109 -13.42 -6.26 -21.09
CA PHE A 109 -13.14 -7.65 -21.40
C PHE A 109 -14.22 -8.29 -22.29
N THR A 110 -15.48 -7.92 -22.10
CA THR A 110 -16.60 -8.42 -22.91
C THR A 110 -16.82 -7.65 -24.21
N ALA A 111 -16.54 -6.34 -24.23
CA ALA A 111 -16.71 -5.46 -25.39
C ALA A 111 -15.52 -5.54 -26.37
N PHE A 112 -14.34 -5.87 -25.86
CA PHE A 112 -13.15 -6.17 -26.66
C PHE A 112 -12.79 -7.64 -26.46
N PRO A 113 -13.55 -8.59 -27.02
CA PRO A 113 -13.05 -9.95 -27.15
C PRO A 113 -11.71 -9.85 -27.87
N ASN A 114 -10.70 -10.46 -27.29
CA ASN A 114 -9.35 -10.47 -27.83
C ASN A 114 -9.42 -11.16 -29.20
N GLU A 115 -9.56 -10.40 -30.29
CA GLU A 115 -9.12 -10.86 -31.59
C GLU A 115 -7.61 -10.99 -31.49
N GLN A 116 -7.14 -12.11 -30.94
CA GLN A 116 -5.80 -12.57 -31.21
C GLN A 116 -5.74 -12.81 -32.72
N LYS A 117 -5.32 -11.79 -33.46
CA LYS A 117 -4.57 -12.04 -34.69
C LYS A 117 -3.26 -12.66 -34.21
N THR A 118 -3.27 -13.98 -34.04
CA THR A 118 -2.07 -14.77 -33.86
C THR A 118 -1.27 -14.60 -35.14
N THR A 119 -0.36 -13.63 -35.18
CA THR A 119 0.72 -13.66 -36.16
C THR A 119 1.66 -14.74 -35.65
N THR A 120 1.38 -15.99 -36.01
CA THR A 120 2.36 -17.07 -35.87
C THR A 120 3.56 -16.62 -36.69
N GLU A 121 4.69 -16.30 -36.06
CA GLU A 121 5.95 -16.24 -36.80
C GLU A 121 6.11 -17.62 -37.45
N ILE A 122 6.00 -17.67 -38.77
CA ILE A 122 6.18 -18.91 -39.53
C ILE A 122 7.66 -19.24 -39.43
N ILE A 123 8.03 -20.23 -38.61
CA ILE A 123 9.42 -20.67 -38.38
C ILE A 123 9.93 -21.54 -39.55
N SER A 124 9.00 -22.17 -40.28
CA SER A 124 9.27 -22.97 -41.47
C SER A 124 8.02 -23.09 -42.34
N ALA A 125 8.21 -23.25 -43.64
CA ALA A 125 7.13 -23.51 -44.59
C ALA A 125 7.50 -24.67 -45.51
N ASP A 126 6.51 -25.53 -45.74
CA ASP A 126 6.58 -26.63 -46.71
C ASP A 126 5.64 -26.28 -47.88
N LEU A 127 6.17 -26.21 -49.09
CA LEU A 127 5.41 -25.95 -50.30
C LEU A 127 5.38 -27.20 -51.16
N ASN A 128 4.17 -27.67 -51.50
CA ASN A 128 3.97 -28.74 -52.45
C ASN A 128 3.71 -28.15 -53.83
N CYS A 129 4.75 -28.08 -54.65
CA CYS A 129 4.67 -27.48 -55.98
C CYS A 129 4.65 -28.54 -57.08
N SER A 130 4.06 -28.22 -58.22
CA SER A 130 3.91 -29.14 -59.36
C SER A 130 4.09 -28.43 -60.69
N ILE A 131 4.73 -29.08 -61.66
CA ILE A 131 4.83 -28.63 -63.06
C ILE A 131 4.52 -29.83 -63.95
N GLY A 132 3.39 -29.79 -64.67
CA GLY A 132 2.89 -30.97 -65.39
C GLY A 132 2.57 -32.13 -64.45
N ASP A 133 3.20 -33.29 -64.65
CA ASP A 133 3.03 -34.49 -63.81
C ASP A 133 4.10 -34.60 -62.70
N ASN A 134 5.07 -33.68 -62.66
CA ASN A 134 6.15 -33.70 -61.67
C ASN A 134 5.73 -32.92 -60.42
N ASN A 135 6.05 -33.46 -59.24
CA ASN A 135 5.80 -32.84 -57.95
C ASN A 135 7.13 -32.58 -57.23
N TYR A 136 7.19 -31.46 -56.52
CA TYR A 136 8.35 -30.95 -55.81
C TYR A 136 7.92 -30.57 -54.40
N LEU A 137 8.71 -30.97 -53.42
CA LEU A 137 8.51 -30.56 -52.02
C LEU A 137 9.65 -29.62 -51.65
N ILE A 138 9.31 -28.36 -51.39
CA ILE A 138 10.27 -27.34 -50.99
C ILE A 138 10.04 -27.01 -49.52
N THR A 139 11.05 -27.19 -48.69
CA THR A 139 11.04 -26.81 -47.28
C THR A 139 12.00 -25.65 -47.05
N ILE A 140 11.48 -24.56 -46.51
CA ILE A 140 12.24 -23.39 -46.06
C ILE A 140 12.08 -23.23 -44.56
N GLY A 141 13.15 -22.85 -43.87
CA GLY A 141 13.10 -22.63 -42.42
C GLY A 141 14.12 -21.63 -41.92
N GLU A 142 14.09 -21.38 -40.62
CA GLU A 142 15.10 -20.58 -39.92
C GLU A 142 16.54 -21.10 -40.14
N ASP A 143 17.53 -20.28 -39.79
CA ASP A 143 18.96 -20.58 -39.94
C ASP A 143 19.43 -20.86 -41.38
N ASN A 144 18.76 -20.27 -42.37
CA ASN A 144 19.00 -20.50 -43.80
C ASN A 144 18.76 -21.97 -44.24
N TYR A 145 17.81 -22.65 -43.60
CA TYR A 145 17.42 -24.00 -44.00
C TYR A 145 16.65 -23.95 -45.33
N PHE A 146 17.13 -24.71 -46.31
CA PHE A 146 16.44 -24.94 -47.57
C PHE A 146 16.66 -26.39 -48.02
N GLU A 147 15.57 -27.07 -48.34
CA GLU A 147 15.56 -28.40 -48.92
C GLU A 147 14.56 -28.43 -50.09
N CYS A 148 14.94 -29.04 -51.22
CA CYS A 148 14.00 -29.34 -52.29
C CYS A 148 14.13 -30.81 -52.72
N MET A 149 13.03 -31.56 -52.59
CA MET A 149 12.93 -32.92 -53.10
C MET A 149 12.51 -32.91 -54.57
N GLU A 150 13.10 -33.81 -55.37
CA GLU A 150 12.87 -33.95 -56.82
C GLU A 150 13.29 -32.72 -57.67
N CYS A 151 13.91 -31.69 -57.07
CA CYS A 151 14.57 -30.62 -57.82
C CYS A 151 15.83 -31.13 -58.52
N ASN A 152 16.07 -30.66 -59.74
CA ASN A 152 17.40 -30.74 -60.33
C ASN A 152 18.33 -29.67 -59.71
N LYS A 153 19.64 -29.82 -59.91
CA LYS A 153 20.65 -28.96 -59.28
C LYS A 153 20.52 -27.48 -59.67
N ASP A 154 20.16 -27.18 -60.92
CA ASP A 154 20.04 -25.81 -61.39
C ASP A 154 18.79 -25.12 -60.80
N MET A 155 17.70 -25.87 -60.68
CA MET A 155 16.46 -25.46 -60.03
C MET A 155 16.68 -25.21 -58.53
N GLU A 156 17.40 -26.10 -57.84
CA GLU A 156 17.71 -25.93 -56.41
C GLU A 156 18.55 -24.66 -56.16
N ILE A 157 19.55 -24.38 -57.00
CA ILE A 157 20.37 -23.16 -56.90
C ILE A 157 19.51 -21.90 -57.10
N TYR A 158 18.64 -21.91 -58.11
CA TYR A 158 17.77 -20.77 -58.40
C TYR A 158 16.77 -20.52 -57.27
N LEU A 159 16.10 -21.56 -56.77
CA LEU A 159 15.14 -21.44 -55.69
C LEU A 159 15.78 -20.95 -54.39
N LYS A 160 17.03 -21.37 -54.10
CA LYS A 160 17.81 -20.86 -52.96
C LYS A 160 18.14 -19.37 -53.07
N ASP A 161 18.37 -18.86 -54.28
CA ASP A 161 18.71 -17.45 -54.55
C ASP A 161 17.51 -16.51 -54.34
N ILE A 162 16.30 -16.98 -54.68
CA ILE A 162 15.07 -16.20 -54.53
C ILE A 162 14.41 -16.34 -53.14
N THR A 163 14.95 -17.20 -52.27
CA THR A 163 14.45 -17.40 -50.90
C THR A 163 14.95 -16.28 -49.98
N ASP A 164 14.03 -15.54 -49.38
CA ASP A 164 14.29 -14.57 -48.32
C ASP A 164 14.20 -15.24 -46.94
N TYR A 165 15.33 -15.72 -46.41
CA TYR A 165 15.39 -16.38 -45.10
C TYR A 165 15.05 -15.45 -43.93
N ALA A 166 14.97 -14.13 -44.13
CA ALA A 166 14.50 -13.18 -43.12
C ALA A 166 12.97 -12.99 -43.15
N ASN A 167 12.31 -13.43 -44.24
CA ASN A 167 10.88 -13.31 -44.42
C ASN A 167 10.31 -14.53 -45.18
N ILE A 168 9.84 -15.52 -44.43
CA ILE A 168 9.29 -16.77 -44.99
C ILE A 168 8.03 -16.52 -45.84
N GLU A 169 7.20 -15.53 -45.50
CA GLU A 169 6.01 -15.18 -46.30
C GLU A 169 6.42 -14.66 -47.69
N HIS A 170 7.44 -13.80 -47.75
CA HIS A 170 8.00 -13.32 -49.01
C HIS A 170 8.66 -14.45 -49.83
N SER A 171 9.30 -15.42 -49.15
CA SER A 171 9.86 -16.60 -49.81
C SER A 171 8.79 -17.47 -50.44
N ILE A 172 7.65 -17.66 -49.77
CA ILE A 172 6.50 -18.39 -50.32
C ILE A 172 6.04 -17.70 -51.61
N GLU A 173 5.79 -16.39 -51.59
CA GLU A 173 5.35 -15.64 -52.78
C GLU A 173 6.34 -15.78 -53.96
N ASN A 174 7.63 -15.70 -53.70
CA ASN A 174 8.67 -15.83 -54.74
C ASN A 174 8.69 -17.24 -55.36
N ILE A 175 8.58 -18.28 -54.53
CA ILE A 175 8.59 -19.68 -54.98
C ILE A 175 7.29 -19.97 -55.75
N GLU A 176 6.13 -19.59 -55.24
CA GLU A 176 4.84 -19.77 -55.92
C GLU A 176 4.86 -19.13 -57.31
N LYS A 177 5.35 -17.88 -57.40
CA LYS A 177 5.46 -17.16 -58.66
C LYS A 177 6.38 -17.85 -59.67
N TYR A 178 7.52 -18.39 -59.23
CA TYR A 178 8.40 -19.16 -60.11
C TYR A 178 7.67 -20.37 -60.70
N PHE A 179 6.89 -21.10 -59.89
CA PHE A 179 6.13 -22.24 -60.38
C PHE A 179 5.01 -21.81 -61.33
N GLU A 180 4.29 -20.72 -61.04
CA GLU A 180 3.26 -20.16 -61.93
C GLU A 180 3.83 -19.73 -63.30
N ASP A 181 4.96 -19.01 -63.31
CA ASP A 181 5.63 -18.54 -64.52
C ASP A 181 6.11 -19.71 -65.41
N ASN A 182 6.32 -20.89 -64.82
CA ASN A 182 6.69 -22.13 -65.51
C ASN A 182 5.51 -23.08 -65.78
N GLY A 183 4.26 -22.61 -65.62
CA GLY A 183 3.04 -23.39 -65.90
C GLY A 183 2.68 -24.41 -64.83
N GLY A 184 3.16 -24.20 -63.61
CA GLY A 184 2.93 -25.00 -62.42
C GLY A 184 2.01 -24.35 -61.39
N SER A 185 1.92 -24.98 -60.22
CA SER A 185 1.19 -24.45 -59.05
C SER A 185 1.74 -25.03 -57.74
N CYS A 186 1.59 -24.29 -56.64
CA CYS A 186 1.97 -24.71 -55.28
C CYS A 186 0.74 -24.79 -54.36
N LYS A 187 0.83 -25.63 -53.32
CA LYS A 187 -0.20 -25.86 -52.30
C LYS A 187 0.40 -26.03 -50.91
#